data_AF-A0A8J8BM87-F1
#
_entry.id   AF-A0A8J8BM87-F1
#
_cell.length_a   1.000
_cell.length_b   1.000
_cell.length_c   1.000
_cell.angle_alpha   90.00
_cell.angle_beta   90.00
_cell.angle_gamma   90.00
#
_symmetry.space_group_name_H-M   'P 1'
#
loop_
_entity.id
_entity.type
_entity.pdbx_description
1 polymer ?
#
loop_
_entity_poly.entity_id
_entity_poly.type
_entity_poly.pdbx_seq_one_letter_code
_entity_poly.pdbx_strand_id
1 'polypeptide(L)'
;MVGFPAHRFVKGEADSNALAELYSRLRGGVLLLNLSGDGVGLKVKKKLPKPGSKRNEKFCTAKMEQNGKIVDEICFDVDIGKFKEIEVSHTYTIKELIIPEDCKNFSLARALAKRKGSVRRSVSVDGCVHETEKGLLV
;
A
#
# COMPACT_ATOMS: atom_id res chain seq x y z
N MET A 1 7.59 5.19 -29.40
CA MET A 1 7.78 5.95 -28.15
C MET A 1 6.39 6.32 -27.64
N VAL A 2 5.78 5.47 -26.81
CA VAL A 2 4.39 5.68 -26.35
C VAL A 2 4.45 6.72 -25.23
N GLY A 3 3.95 7.92 -25.50
CA GLY A 3 3.90 8.99 -24.50
C GLY A 3 3.11 8.52 -23.28
N PHE A 4 3.70 8.64 -22.09
CA PHE A 4 2.94 8.48 -20.86
C PHE A 4 1.84 9.56 -20.84
N PRO A 5 0.58 9.21 -20.53
CA PRO A 5 -0.50 10.18 -20.51
C PRO A 5 -0.17 11.31 -19.52
N ALA A 6 -0.47 12.55 -19.93
CA ALA A 6 -0.26 13.74 -19.11
C ALA A 6 -0.88 13.55 -17.72
N HIS A 7 -0.12 13.84 -16.66
CA HIS A 7 -0.62 13.84 -15.29
C HIS A 7 -1.81 14.81 -15.20
N ARG A 8 -3.02 14.28 -15.06
CA ARG A 8 -4.23 15.09 -14.86
C ARG A 8 -4.41 15.33 -13.36
N PHE A 9 -4.31 16.59 -12.95
CA PHE A 9 -4.64 17.01 -11.60
C PHE A 9 -6.10 17.47 -11.56
N VAL A 10 -6.89 16.85 -10.71
CA VAL A 10 -8.28 17.26 -10.45
C VAL A 10 -8.33 17.74 -9.00
N LYS A 11 -8.97 18.88 -8.77
CA LYS A 11 -9.29 19.41 -7.45
C LYS A 11 -10.79 19.56 -7.35
N GLY A 12 -11.35 19.22 -6.21
CA GLY A 12 -12.77 19.34 -5.96
C GLY A 12 -13.13 18.74 -4.61
N GLU A 13 -14.39 18.85 -4.27
CA GLU A 13 -14.99 18.19 -3.11
C GLU A 13 -15.71 16.93 -3.60
N ALA A 14 -15.64 15.86 -2.81
CA ALA A 14 -16.30 14.60 -3.11
C ALA A 14 -16.70 13.95 -1.78
N ASP A 15 -17.89 13.39 -1.73
CA ASP A 15 -18.31 12.56 -0.62
C ASP A 15 -17.71 11.14 -0.72
N SER A 16 -17.95 10.34 0.31
CA SER A 16 -17.45 8.97 0.41
C SER A 16 -17.91 8.05 -0.74
N ASN A 17 -19.14 8.23 -1.25
CA ASN A 17 -19.69 7.39 -2.32
C ASN A 17 -19.02 7.72 -3.65
N ALA A 18 -18.85 9.01 -3.95
CA ALA A 18 -18.16 9.47 -5.15
C ALA A 18 -16.69 9.00 -5.16
N LEU A 19 -16.01 9.03 -4.01
CA LEU A 19 -14.65 8.47 -3.88
C LEU A 19 -14.63 6.96 -4.11
N ALA A 20 -15.52 6.20 -3.48
CA ALA A 20 -15.60 4.75 -3.66
C ALA A 20 -15.84 4.35 -5.13
N GLU A 21 -16.72 5.08 -5.82
CA GLU A 21 -16.96 4.89 -7.25
C GLU A 21 -15.71 5.18 -8.07
N LEU A 22 -15.00 6.29 -7.81
CA LEU A 22 -13.76 6.62 -8.49
C LEU A 22 -12.71 5.51 -8.35
N TYR A 23 -12.53 4.98 -7.13
CA TYR A 23 -11.63 3.85 -6.89
C TYR A 23 -12.04 2.61 -7.68
N SER A 24 -13.34 2.31 -7.76
CA SER A 24 -13.86 1.16 -8.51
C SER A 24 -13.56 1.26 -10.01
N ARG A 25 -13.65 2.47 -10.58
CA ARG A 25 -13.42 2.75 -12.00
C ARG A 25 -11.93 2.75 -12.36
N LEU A 26 -11.04 3.02 -11.40
CA LEU A 26 -9.61 3.20 -11.62
C LEU A 26 -8.75 2.07 -11.05
N ARG A 27 -9.31 0.87 -10.83
CA ARG A 27 -8.61 -0.30 -10.25
C ARG A 27 -7.31 -0.72 -10.95
N GLY A 28 -7.11 -0.33 -12.21
CA GLY A 28 -5.87 -0.60 -12.97
C GLY A 28 -4.83 0.53 -12.95
N GLY A 29 -5.13 1.66 -12.30
CA GLY A 29 -4.28 2.84 -12.25
C GLY A 29 -3.70 3.11 -10.85
N VAL A 30 -2.72 4.01 -10.78
CA VAL A 30 -2.19 4.47 -9.50
C VAL A 30 -2.78 5.83 -9.17
N LEU A 31 -3.46 5.92 -8.02
CA LEU A 31 -4.06 7.16 -7.52
C LEU A 31 -3.15 7.80 -6.48
N LEU A 32 -2.70 9.03 -6.76
CA LEU A 32 -1.89 9.83 -5.86
C LEU A 32 -2.79 10.90 -5.23
N LEU A 33 -3.47 10.54 -4.15
CA LEU A 33 -4.53 11.34 -3.55
C LEU A 33 -4.01 12.23 -2.44
N ASN A 34 -4.52 13.46 -2.41
CA ASN A 34 -4.41 14.34 -1.27
C ASN A 34 -5.84 14.67 -0.82
N LEU A 35 -6.20 14.25 0.38
CA LEU A 35 -7.52 14.47 0.97
C LEU A 35 -7.35 15.28 2.25
N SER A 36 -8.31 16.16 2.53
CA SER A 36 -8.37 16.94 3.76
C SER A 36 -9.83 17.11 4.16
N GLY A 37 -10.10 16.90 5.45
CA GLY A 37 -11.39 17.15 6.08
C GLY A 37 -11.17 17.49 7.56
N ASP A 38 -12.25 17.57 8.32
CA ASP A 38 -12.17 17.91 9.74
C ASP A 38 -11.39 16.85 10.51
N GLY A 39 -10.25 17.25 11.08
CA GLY A 39 -9.37 16.36 11.86
C GLY A 39 -8.60 15.30 11.06
N VAL A 40 -8.84 15.18 9.74
CA VAL A 40 -8.25 14.13 8.89
C VAL A 40 -7.53 14.70 7.68
N GLY A 41 -6.40 14.10 7.31
CA GLY A 41 -5.63 14.48 6.13
C GLY A 41 -4.80 13.33 5.60
N LEU A 42 -4.98 13.00 4.32
CA LEU A 42 -4.15 12.06 3.58
C LEU A 42 -3.26 12.86 2.62
N LYS A 43 -1.95 12.62 2.64
CA LYS A 43 -1.00 13.22 1.71
C LYS A 43 -0.19 12.15 1.00
N VAL A 44 -0.21 12.17 -0.32
CA VAL A 44 0.62 11.32 -1.18
C VAL A 44 1.50 12.20 -2.05
N LYS A 45 2.79 11.84 -2.17
CA LYS A 45 3.72 12.55 -3.04
C LYS A 45 3.27 12.46 -4.50
N LYS A 46 3.46 13.55 -5.24
CA LYS A 46 3.00 13.72 -6.64
C LYS A 46 3.72 12.82 -7.66
N LYS A 47 4.79 12.14 -7.27
CA LYS A 47 5.62 11.32 -8.16
C LYS A 47 5.88 9.98 -7.51
N LEU A 48 5.65 8.92 -8.26
CA LEU A 48 5.98 7.56 -7.83
C LEU A 48 7.47 7.45 -7.50
N PRO A 49 7.83 6.69 -6.47
CA PRO A 49 9.22 6.39 -6.19
C PRO A 49 9.82 5.66 -7.40
N LYS A 50 11.06 6.01 -7.76
CA LYS A 50 11.75 5.32 -8.85
C LYS A 50 12.09 3.90 -8.41
N PRO A 51 11.93 2.88 -9.27
CA PRO A 51 12.46 1.55 -8.99
C PRO A 51 13.95 1.63 -8.63
N GLY A 52 14.37 0.94 -7.57
CA GLY A 52 15.76 0.95 -7.10
C GLY A 52 16.21 2.20 -6.33
N SER A 53 15.35 3.23 -6.19
CA SER A 53 15.66 4.37 -5.32
C SER A 53 15.45 4.05 -3.84
N LYS A 54 16.14 4.79 -2.95
CA LYS A 54 15.95 4.65 -1.50
C LYS A 54 14.48 4.80 -1.13
N ARG A 55 13.98 3.91 -0.27
CA ARG A 55 12.60 3.93 0.23
C ARG A 55 12.29 5.30 0.83
N ASN A 56 11.12 5.85 0.48
CA ASN A 56 10.64 7.10 1.02
C ASN A 56 9.52 6.83 2.02
N GLU A 57 9.87 6.76 3.31
CA GLU A 57 8.91 6.46 4.40
C GLU A 57 7.76 7.47 4.47
N LYS A 58 7.99 8.71 4.02
CA LYS A 58 6.97 9.77 3.96
C LYS A 58 6.34 9.90 2.56
N PHE A 59 6.26 8.81 1.80
CA PHE A 59 5.61 8.82 0.48
C PHE A 59 4.09 9.03 0.59
N CYS A 60 3.48 8.34 1.55
CA CYS A 60 2.07 8.44 1.91
C CYS A 60 2.00 8.68 3.41
N THR A 61 1.34 9.75 3.84
CA THR A 61 1.12 10.05 5.26
C THR A 61 -0.34 10.34 5.49
N ALA A 62 -0.89 9.76 6.54
CA ALA A 62 -2.23 10.06 7.00
C ALA A 62 -2.16 10.68 8.40
N LYS A 63 -2.95 11.72 8.62
CA LYS A 63 -3.22 12.34 9.91
C LYS A 63 -4.69 12.15 10.18
N MET A 64 -5.02 11.73 11.38
CA MET A 64 -6.38 11.50 11.82
C MET A 64 -6.40 11.58 13.34
N GLU A 65 -7.57 11.83 13.91
CA GLU A 65 -7.75 11.71 15.34
C GLU A 65 -7.47 10.28 15.79
N GLN A 66 -6.83 10.15 16.95
CA GLN A 66 -6.48 8.85 17.48
C GLN A 66 -7.76 8.09 17.83
N ASN A 67 -7.98 6.98 17.13
CA ASN A 67 -9.11 6.08 17.38
C ASN A 67 -8.56 4.66 17.54
N GLY A 68 -8.92 4.00 18.64
CA GLY A 68 -8.49 2.62 18.94
C GLY A 68 -8.77 1.66 17.78
N LYS A 69 -9.89 1.83 17.06
CA LYS A 69 -10.26 0.98 15.93
C LYS A 69 -9.22 0.93 14.81
N ILE A 70 -8.51 2.03 14.58
CA ILE A 70 -7.49 2.10 13.52
C ILE A 70 -6.23 1.35 13.94
N VAL A 71 -5.89 1.45 15.22
CA VAL A 71 -4.78 0.70 15.81
C VAL A 71 -5.10 -0.79 15.77
N ASP A 72 -6.30 -1.18 16.19
CA ASP A 72 -6.76 -2.58 16.19
C ASP A 72 -6.76 -3.18 14.77
N GLU A 73 -7.23 -2.42 13.78
CA GLU A 73 -7.24 -2.86 12.38
C GLU A 73 -5.82 -3.02 11.81
N ILE A 74 -4.91 -2.08 12.13
CA ILE A 74 -3.53 -2.12 11.61
C ILE A 74 -2.69 -3.15 12.36
N CYS A 75 -2.90 -3.32 13.66
CA CYS A 75 -2.13 -4.15 14.59
C CYS A 75 -2.91 -5.39 15.05
N PHE A 76 -3.76 -5.94 14.17
CA PHE A 76 -4.68 -7.05 14.45
C PHE A 76 -4.06 -8.32 15.04
N ASP A 77 -2.74 -8.47 14.98
CA ASP A 77 -1.98 -9.64 15.40
C ASP A 77 -1.18 -9.42 16.69
N VAL A 78 -1.27 -8.24 17.30
CA VAL A 78 -0.57 -7.90 18.55
C VAL A 78 -1.51 -7.11 19.45
N ASP A 79 -1.63 -7.50 20.71
CA ASP A 79 -2.38 -6.72 21.71
C ASP A 79 -1.62 -5.43 22.02
N ILE A 80 -2.17 -4.30 21.55
CA ILE A 80 -1.58 -2.98 21.74
C ILE A 80 -2.17 -2.33 22.99
N GLY A 81 -1.32 -2.13 24.00
CA GLY A 81 -1.64 -1.32 25.17
C GLY A 81 -1.47 0.18 24.92
N LYS A 82 -1.03 0.92 25.94
CA LYS A 82 -0.56 2.30 25.74
C LYS A 82 0.78 2.27 25.00
N PHE A 83 0.93 3.16 24.02
CA PHE A 83 2.15 3.28 23.22
C PHE A 83 2.47 4.75 22.96
N LYS A 84 3.75 5.06 22.74
CA LYS A 84 4.19 6.34 22.18
C LYS A 84 4.35 6.24 20.67
N GLU A 85 4.90 5.14 20.19
CA GLU A 85 5.16 4.89 18.77
C GLU A 85 4.97 3.40 18.43
N ILE A 86 4.35 3.15 17.27
CA ILE A 86 4.25 1.82 16.69
C ILE A 86 4.80 1.88 15.28
N GLU A 87 5.74 0.99 14.97
CA GLU A 87 6.23 0.77 13.63
C GLU A 87 5.79 -0.60 13.13
N VAL A 88 5.08 -0.63 12.00
CA VAL A 88 4.66 -1.87 11.34
C VAL A 88 5.34 -1.96 9.99
N SER A 89 6.07 -3.04 9.74
CA SER A 89 6.72 -3.30 8.46
C SER A 89 6.35 -4.67 7.91
N HIS A 90 6.21 -4.74 6.59
CA HIS A 90 6.04 -5.99 5.86
C HIS A 90 7.16 -6.13 4.84
N THR A 91 7.85 -7.25 4.90
CA THR A 91 8.90 -7.63 3.95
C THR A 91 8.45 -8.83 3.16
N TYR A 92 8.25 -8.62 1.85
CA TYR A 92 7.90 -9.66 0.91
C TYR A 92 9.15 -10.20 0.24
N THR A 93 9.41 -11.50 0.41
CA THR A 93 10.54 -12.19 -0.23
C THR A 93 9.99 -13.10 -1.32
N ILE A 94 10.05 -12.64 -2.57
CA ILE A 94 9.61 -13.42 -3.73
C ILE A 94 10.76 -14.30 -4.21
N LYS A 95 10.55 -15.62 -4.18
CA LYS A 95 11.56 -16.61 -4.57
C LYS A 95 11.34 -17.11 -5.99
N GLU A 96 10.09 -17.20 -6.42
CA GLU A 96 9.71 -17.81 -7.68
C GLU A 96 8.52 -17.08 -8.31
N LEU A 97 8.52 -16.98 -9.65
CA LEU A 97 7.39 -16.55 -10.46
C LEU A 97 6.84 -17.76 -11.20
N ILE A 98 5.60 -18.15 -10.89
CA ILE A 98 4.91 -19.26 -11.55
C ILE A 98 4.13 -18.67 -12.72
N ILE A 99 4.63 -18.92 -13.94
CA ILE A 99 4.03 -18.43 -15.18
C ILE A 99 3.11 -19.53 -15.74
N PRO A 100 1.87 -19.22 -16.18
CA PRO A 100 1.02 -20.19 -16.86
C PRO A 100 1.67 -20.69 -18.17
N GLU A 101 1.63 -22.00 -18.40
CA GLU A 101 2.32 -22.66 -19.52
C GLU A 101 1.85 -22.16 -20.90
N ASP A 102 0.58 -21.76 -21.03
CA ASP A 102 -0.03 -21.37 -22.31
C ASP A 102 0.23 -19.91 -22.73
N CYS A 103 0.99 -19.15 -21.93
CA CYS A 103 1.22 -17.73 -22.20
C CYS A 103 2.35 -17.49 -23.20
N LYS A 104 1.99 -17.41 -24.49
CA LYS A 104 2.92 -17.02 -25.58
C LYS A 104 3.30 -15.53 -25.58
N ASN A 105 2.53 -14.69 -24.88
CA ASN A 105 2.75 -13.25 -24.81
C ASN A 105 3.33 -12.85 -23.45
N PHE A 106 4.53 -12.27 -23.46
CA PHE A 106 5.24 -11.85 -22.24
C PHE A 106 4.47 -10.87 -21.37
N SER A 107 3.65 -9.98 -21.95
CA SER A 107 2.84 -9.04 -21.19
C SER A 107 1.73 -9.74 -20.42
N LEU A 108 1.08 -10.73 -21.05
CA LEU A 108 0.06 -11.57 -20.42
C LEU A 108 0.68 -12.51 -19.38
N ALA A 109 1.84 -13.11 -19.69
CA ALA A 109 2.60 -13.93 -18.75
C ALA A 109 2.91 -13.18 -17.45
N ARG A 110 3.35 -11.91 -17.54
CA ARG A 110 3.63 -11.08 -16.35
C ARG A 110 2.38 -10.74 -15.54
N ALA A 111 1.25 -10.50 -16.21
CA ALA A 111 0.00 -10.16 -15.54
C ALA A 111 -0.60 -11.35 -14.79
N LEU A 112 -0.44 -12.56 -15.35
CA LEU A 112 -1.02 -13.80 -14.81
C LEU A 112 -0.04 -14.59 -13.92
N ALA A 113 1.23 -14.21 -13.86
CA ALA A 113 2.22 -14.90 -13.04
C ALA A 113 1.89 -14.78 -11.54
N LYS A 114 1.93 -15.92 -10.85
CA LYS A 114 1.84 -15.97 -9.38
C LYS A 114 3.21 -15.78 -8.76
N ARG A 115 3.28 -15.03 -7.67
CA ARG A 115 4.48 -14.77 -6.87
C ARG A 115 4.48 -15.71 -5.69
N LYS A 116 5.46 -16.62 -5.66
CA LYS A 116 5.67 -17.57 -4.58
C LYS A 116 6.85 -17.13 -3.71
N GLY A 117 6.67 -17.15 -2.41
CA GLY A 117 7.63 -16.57 -1.49
C GLY A 117 7.21 -16.64 -0.03
N SER A 118 7.67 -15.67 0.76
CA SER A 118 7.22 -15.44 2.13
C SER A 118 6.91 -13.96 2.37
N VAL A 119 6.05 -13.71 3.36
CA VAL A 119 5.84 -12.39 3.94
C VAL A 119 6.28 -12.45 5.40
N ARG A 120 7.21 -11.58 5.77
CA ARG A 120 7.58 -11.31 7.15
C ARG A 120 6.93 -10.01 7.59
N ARG A 121 6.19 -10.06 8.67
CA ARG A 121 5.61 -8.88 9.33
C ARG A 121 6.37 -8.64 10.62
N SER A 122 6.71 -7.39 10.88
CA SER A 122 7.38 -6.94 12.10
C SER A 122 6.60 -5.77 12.68
N VAL A 123 6.22 -5.88 13.95
CA VAL A 123 5.50 -4.86 14.72
C VAL A 123 6.39 -4.47 15.89
N SER A 124 6.85 -3.22 15.92
CA SER A 124 7.64 -2.64 16.99
C SER A 124 6.76 -1.70 17.81
N VAL A 125 6.58 -1.96 19.10
CA VAL A 125 5.86 -1.10 20.04
C VAL A 125 6.87 -0.51 21.01
N ASP A 126 7.08 0.80 20.94
CA ASP A 126 8.08 1.51 21.76
C ASP A 126 9.48 0.86 21.74
N GLY A 127 9.84 0.21 20.63
CA GLY A 127 11.12 -0.48 20.41
C GLY A 127 11.10 -1.99 20.71
N CYS A 128 10.02 -2.54 21.28
CA CYS A 128 9.85 -3.97 21.48
C CYS A 128 9.27 -4.63 20.22
N VAL A 129 10.05 -5.53 19.59
CA VAL A 129 9.74 -6.09 18.27
C VAL A 129 9.10 -7.47 18.37
N HIS A 130 7.98 -7.64 17.66
CA HIS A 130 7.31 -8.91 17.42
C HIS A 130 7.36 -9.23 15.92
N GLU A 131 7.84 -10.41 15.55
CA GLU A 131 7.95 -10.85 14.16
C GLU A 131 7.11 -12.09 13.89
N THR A 132 6.56 -12.17 12.67
CA THR A 132 5.88 -13.37 12.17
C THR A 132 6.20 -13.56 10.70
N GLU A 133 6.47 -14.79 10.27
CA GLU A 133 6.72 -15.13 8.87
C GLU A 133 5.74 -16.19 8.39
N LYS A 134 5.16 -15.98 7.20
CA LYS A 134 4.20 -16.90 6.56
C LYS A 134 4.53 -17.11 5.09
N GLY A 135 4.21 -18.28 4.57
CA GLY A 135 4.31 -18.59 3.13
C GLY A 135 3.33 -17.73 2.32
N LEU A 136 3.76 -17.29 1.14
CA LEU A 136 3.00 -16.45 0.23
C LEU A 136 2.89 -17.12 -1.15
N LEU A 137 1.68 -17.18 -1.69
CA LEU A 137 1.42 -17.51 -3.10
C LEU A 137 0.28 -16.61 -3.60
N VAL A 138 0.62 -15.56 -4.34
CA VAL A 138 -0.32 -14.51 -4.80
C VAL A 138 -0.11 -14.08 -6.24
#